data_AF-A0A0T5ZX72-F1
#
_entry.id   AF-A0A0T5ZX72-F1
#
_cell.length_a   1.000
_cell.length_b   1.000
_cell.length_c   1.000
_cell.angle_alpha   90.00
_cell.angle_beta   90.00
_cell.angle_gamma   90.00
#
_symmetry.space_group_name_H-M   'P 1'
#
loop_
_entity.id
_entity.type
_entity.pdbx_description
1 polymer ?
#
loop_
_entity_poly.entity_id
_entity_poly.type
_entity_poly.pdbx_seq_one_letter_code
_entity_poly.pdbx_strand_id
1 'polypeptide(L)'
;MASLTYRKTVLFLGLAGVLFSGYLSAVKLFTTACALNESCPYFLGLPACYFGFVMFLTIFSAALLSASGAISIRAAALANTVVSFLGILFAGYFTIPEIGYMLSGSAPRYALGLPTCAYGLVFYTLVFILSLLYLKKNRV
;
A
#
# COMPACT_ATOMS: atom_id res chain seq x y z
N MET A 1 21.78 1.68 -1.46
CA MET A 1 21.26 0.33 -1.76
C MET A 1 21.76 -0.13 -3.12
N ALA A 2 22.04 -1.42 -3.32
CA ALA A 2 22.30 -1.94 -4.67
C ALA A 2 21.00 -1.93 -5.48
N SER A 3 21.09 -1.63 -6.77
CA SER A 3 19.93 -1.57 -7.70
C SER A 3 19.14 -2.89 -7.71
N LEU A 4 19.84 -4.02 -7.66
CA LEU A 4 19.24 -5.35 -7.64
C LEU A 4 18.46 -5.62 -6.34
N THR A 5 19.02 -5.26 -5.19
CA THR A 5 18.36 -5.42 -3.89
C THR A 5 17.10 -4.58 -3.82
N TYR A 6 17.18 -3.31 -4.21
CA TYR A 6 16.01 -2.41 -4.24
C TYR A 6 14.87 -2.97 -5.09
N ARG A 7 15.18 -3.39 -6.33
CA ARG A 7 14.19 -3.97 -7.24
C ARG A 7 13.50 -5.19 -6.64
N LYS A 8 14.27 -6.15 -6.12
CA LYS A 8 13.70 -7.37 -5.53
C LYS A 8 12.82 -7.06 -4.33
N THR A 9 13.26 -6.18 -3.43
CA THR A 9 12.50 -5.81 -2.24
C THR A 9 11.19 -5.11 -2.61
N VAL A 10 11.22 -4.10 -3.48
CA VAL A 10 9.99 -3.38 -3.88
C VAL A 10 9.05 -4.27 -4.69
N LEU A 11 9.57 -5.17 -5.52
CA LEU A 11 8.74 -6.11 -6.26
C LEU A 11 8.02 -7.08 -5.31
N PHE A 12 8.72 -7.59 -4.28
CA PHE A 12 8.10 -8.44 -3.27
C PHE A 12 7.07 -7.68 -2.42
N LEU A 13 7.39 -6.47 -1.95
CA LEU A 13 6.46 -5.64 -1.19
C LEU A 13 5.23 -5.24 -2.03
N GLY A 14 5.44 -4.88 -3.29
CA GLY A 14 4.37 -4.57 -4.23
C GLY A 14 3.47 -5.77 -4.48
N LEU A 15 4.05 -6.96 -4.71
CA LEU A 15 3.29 -8.19 -4.90
C LEU A 15 2.46 -8.54 -3.66
N ALA A 16 3.07 -8.49 -2.47
CA ALA A 16 2.37 -8.74 -1.22
C ALA A 16 1.23 -7.73 -0.99
N GLY A 17 1.47 -6.45 -1.28
CA GLY A 17 0.45 -5.40 -1.22
C GLY A 17 -0.70 -5.62 -2.21
N VAL A 18 -0.41 -6.00 -3.46
CA VAL A 18 -1.41 -6.32 -4.50
C VAL A 18 -2.24 -7.53 -4.09
N LEU A 19 -1.62 -8.59 -3.60
CA LEU A 19 -2.35 -9.79 -3.16
C LEU A 19 -3.25 -9.48 -1.96
N PHE A 20 -2.74 -8.74 -0.99
CA PHE A 20 -3.49 -8.37 0.20
C PHE A 20 -4.67 -7.45 -0.13
N SER A 21 -4.41 -6.32 -0.78
CA SER A 21 -5.46 -5.36 -1.18
C SER A 21 -6.40 -5.93 -2.25
N GLY A 22 -5.90 -6.81 -3.11
CA GLY A 22 -6.68 -7.53 -4.11
C GLY A 22 -7.65 -8.51 -3.48
N TYR A 23 -7.25 -9.24 -2.44
CA TYR A 23 -8.15 -10.08 -1.65
C TYR A 23 -9.27 -9.26 -1.01
N LEU A 24 -8.94 -8.16 -0.32
CA LEU A 24 -9.94 -7.28 0.31
C LEU A 24 -10.92 -6.71 -0.72
N SER A 25 -10.40 -6.30 -1.88
CA SER A 25 -11.18 -5.78 -2.99
C SER A 25 -12.10 -6.83 -3.59
N ALA A 26 -11.58 -8.04 -3.84
CA ALA A 26 -12.34 -9.15 -4.40
C ALA A 26 -13.48 -9.57 -3.46
N VAL A 27 -13.20 -9.75 -2.16
CA VAL A 27 -14.24 -10.10 -1.18
C VAL A 27 -15.34 -9.03 -1.18
N LYS A 28 -14.97 -7.74 -1.15
CA LYS A 28 -15.96 -6.65 -1.18
C LYS A 28 -16.82 -6.65 -2.44
N LEU A 29 -16.23 -7.01 -3.58
CA LEU A 29 -16.91 -7.09 -4.87
C LEU A 29 -17.89 -8.28 -4.94
N PHE A 30 -17.50 -9.46 -4.43
CA PHE A 30 -18.30 -10.68 -4.56
C PHE A 30 -19.33 -10.87 -3.44
N THR A 31 -19.02 -10.45 -2.21
CA THR A 31 -19.89 -10.70 -1.05
C THR A 31 -20.62 -9.45 -0.58
N THR A 32 -20.30 -8.27 -1.12
CA THR A 32 -20.72 -6.94 -0.65
C THR A 32 -20.33 -6.59 0.79
N ALA A 33 -19.83 -7.58 1.55
CA ALA A 33 -19.31 -7.47 2.88
C ALA A 33 -17.82 -7.09 2.86
N CYS A 34 -17.35 -6.52 3.95
CA CYS A 34 -15.92 -6.26 4.12
C CYS A 34 -15.24 -7.54 4.58
N ALA A 35 -14.06 -7.81 4.01
CA ALA A 35 -13.22 -8.89 4.47
C ALA A 35 -12.89 -8.70 5.96
N LEU A 36 -12.63 -9.80 6.67
CA LEU A 36 -12.15 -9.77 8.07
C LEU A 36 -13.12 -9.15 9.09
N ASN A 37 -14.41 -9.03 8.73
CA ASN A 37 -15.49 -8.57 9.61
C ASN A 37 -15.26 -7.15 10.18
N GLU A 38 -14.51 -6.32 9.47
CA GLU A 38 -14.29 -4.91 9.80
C GLU A 38 -15.17 -3.99 8.95
N SER A 39 -15.35 -2.73 9.37
CA SER A 39 -16.03 -1.71 8.58
C SER A 39 -15.10 -1.14 7.51
N CYS A 40 -15.46 -1.21 6.21
CA CYS A 40 -14.69 -0.56 5.16
C CYS A 40 -15.04 0.92 5.08
N PRO A 41 -14.07 1.84 5.20
CA PRO A 41 -14.31 3.23 4.86
C PRO A 41 -14.56 3.40 3.36
N TYR A 42 -15.39 4.39 3.02
CA TYR A 42 -15.62 4.81 1.64
C TYR A 42 -14.87 6.11 1.36
N PHE A 43 -14.31 6.20 0.15
CA PHE A 43 -13.68 7.39 -0.37
C PHE A 43 -14.25 7.69 -1.75
N LEU A 44 -14.79 8.92 -1.94
CA LEU A 44 -15.43 9.33 -3.20
C LEU A 44 -16.53 8.37 -3.69
N GLY A 45 -17.27 7.75 -2.77
CA GLY A 45 -18.34 6.80 -3.08
C GLY A 45 -17.86 5.38 -3.41
N LEU A 46 -16.55 5.10 -3.39
CA LEU A 46 -15.97 3.78 -3.63
C LEU A 46 -15.28 3.23 -2.36
N PRO A 47 -15.23 1.90 -2.15
CA PRO A 47 -14.48 1.29 -1.06
C PRO A 47 -13.00 1.70 -1.06
N ALA A 48 -12.46 2.09 0.09
CA ALA A 48 -11.06 2.51 0.23
C ALA A 48 -10.05 1.41 -0.22
N CYS A 49 -10.42 0.13 -0.06
CA CYS A 49 -9.60 -0.99 -0.48
C CYS A 49 -9.30 -1.01 -2.00
N TYR A 50 -10.20 -0.48 -2.85
CA TYR A 50 -9.96 -0.37 -4.29
C TYR A 50 -8.85 0.62 -4.62
N PHE A 51 -8.81 1.76 -3.92
CA PHE A 51 -7.72 2.74 -4.10
C PHE A 51 -6.39 2.16 -3.65
N GLY A 52 -6.39 1.45 -2.51
CA GLY A 52 -5.21 0.73 -2.03
C GLY A 52 -4.72 -0.31 -3.04
N PHE A 53 -5.63 -1.05 -3.68
CA PHE A 53 -5.30 -2.00 -4.72
C PHE A 53 -4.64 -1.34 -5.93
N VAL A 54 -5.22 -0.25 -6.45
CA VAL A 54 -4.64 0.48 -7.59
C VAL A 54 -3.25 1.01 -7.26
N MET A 55 -3.05 1.59 -6.07
CA MET A 55 -1.75 2.09 -5.64
C MET A 55 -0.69 0.98 -5.53
N PHE A 56 -0.99 -0.15 -4.88
CA PHE A 56 -0.05 -1.28 -4.84
C PHE A 56 0.20 -1.89 -6.23
N LEU A 57 -0.82 -1.93 -7.09
CA LEU A 57 -0.68 -2.38 -8.48
C LEU A 57 0.27 -1.48 -9.27
N THR A 58 0.19 -0.16 -9.08
CA THR A 58 1.13 0.78 -9.69
C THR A 58 2.57 0.61 -9.18
N ILE A 59 2.76 0.37 -7.88
CA ILE A 59 4.09 0.07 -7.32
C ILE A 59 4.65 -1.24 -7.91
N PHE A 60 3.83 -2.29 -7.95
CA PHE A 60 4.23 -3.60 -8.47
C PHE A 60 4.55 -3.54 -9.96
N SER A 61 3.70 -2.90 -10.77
CA SER A 61 3.94 -2.74 -12.21
C SER A 61 5.18 -1.89 -12.48
N ALA A 62 5.42 -0.78 -11.76
CA ALA A 62 6.64 0.00 -11.89
C ALA A 62 7.90 -0.83 -11.54
N ALA A 63 7.83 -1.67 -10.50
CA ALA A 63 8.93 -2.57 -10.16
C ALA A 63 9.17 -3.63 -11.24
N LEU A 64 8.10 -4.21 -11.82
CA LEU A 64 8.15 -5.22 -12.87
C LEU A 64 8.68 -4.65 -14.21
N LEU A 65 8.21 -3.46 -14.59
CA LEU A 65 8.72 -2.71 -15.75
C LEU A 65 10.20 -2.35 -15.58
N SER A 66 10.64 -2.04 -14.37
CA SER A 66 12.07 -1.81 -14.13
C SER A 66 12.87 -3.11 -14.19
N ALA A 67 12.31 -4.22 -13.71
CA ALA A 67 12.96 -5.53 -13.75
C ALA A 67 13.14 -6.06 -15.19
N SER A 68 12.15 -5.84 -16.06
CA SER A 68 12.20 -6.18 -17.49
C SER A 68 13.08 -5.23 -18.33
N GLY A 69 13.56 -4.13 -17.75
CA GLY A 69 14.39 -3.15 -18.46
C GLY A 69 13.60 -2.15 -19.31
N ALA A 70 12.27 -2.22 -19.33
CA ALA A 70 11.42 -1.29 -20.07
C ALA A 70 11.50 0.15 -19.54
N ILE A 71 11.75 0.33 -18.24
CA ILE A 71 11.96 1.66 -17.63
C ILE A 71 13.24 1.73 -16.79
N SER A 72 13.82 2.92 -16.73
CA SER A 72 14.96 3.18 -15.86
C SER A 72 14.58 2.98 -14.39
N ILE A 73 15.50 2.44 -13.61
CA ILE A 73 15.31 2.25 -12.15
C ILE A 73 15.08 3.57 -11.40
N ARG A 74 15.61 4.69 -11.92
CA ARG A 74 15.35 6.03 -11.38
C ARG A 74 13.89 6.44 -11.60
N ALA A 75 13.34 6.22 -12.79
CA ALA A 75 11.94 6.51 -13.08
C ALA A 75 11.00 5.67 -12.21
N ALA A 76 11.28 4.36 -12.08
CA ALA A 76 10.52 3.47 -11.21
C ALA A 76 10.58 3.92 -9.75
N ALA A 77 11.76 4.31 -9.25
CA ALA A 77 11.90 4.80 -7.88
C ALA A 77 11.13 6.11 -7.65
N LEU A 78 11.13 7.03 -8.60
CA LEU A 78 10.37 8.28 -8.50
C LEU A 78 8.86 8.02 -8.49
N ALA A 79 8.38 7.16 -9.39
CA ALA A 79 6.97 6.73 -9.41
C ALA A 79 6.58 6.09 -8.07
N ASN A 80 7.39 5.16 -7.56
CA ASN A 80 7.17 4.52 -6.27
C ASN A 80 7.18 5.52 -5.11
N THR A 81 8.06 6.54 -5.13
CA THR A 81 8.08 7.60 -4.12
C THR A 81 6.77 8.39 -4.12
N VAL A 82 6.29 8.81 -5.30
CA VAL A 82 5.05 9.59 -5.42
C VAL A 82 3.83 8.77 -4.98
N VAL A 83 3.69 7.55 -5.52
CA VAL A 83 2.56 6.66 -5.18
C VAL A 83 2.58 6.28 -3.71
N SER A 84 3.73 5.94 -3.14
CA SER A 84 3.82 5.57 -1.73
C SER A 84 3.54 6.76 -0.82
N PHE A 85 3.96 7.97 -1.21
CA PHE A 85 3.61 9.18 -0.45
C PHE A 85 2.10 9.41 -0.42
N LEU A 86 1.44 9.30 -1.57
CA LEU A 86 -0.03 9.37 -1.64
C LEU A 86 -0.68 8.26 -0.83
N GLY A 87 -0.14 7.04 -0.89
CA GLY A 87 -0.59 5.90 -0.10
C GLY A 87 -0.46 6.12 1.41
N ILE A 88 0.63 6.76 1.87
CA ILE A 88 0.80 7.15 3.28
C ILE A 88 -0.26 8.16 3.71
N LEU A 89 -0.50 9.19 2.91
CA LEU A 89 -1.53 10.19 3.21
C LEU A 89 -2.93 9.56 3.25
N PHE A 90 -3.24 8.72 2.25
CA PHE A 90 -4.51 8.03 2.14
C PHE A 90 -4.73 7.06 3.30
N ALA A 91 -3.80 6.13 3.53
CA ALA A 91 -3.90 5.15 4.61
C ALA A 91 -3.86 5.82 5.99
N GLY A 92 -3.04 6.85 6.16
CA GLY A 92 -2.93 7.61 7.40
C GLY A 92 -4.24 8.31 7.77
N TYR A 93 -4.91 8.93 6.79
CA TYR A 93 -6.20 9.59 7.00
C TYR A 93 -7.27 8.66 7.58
N PHE A 94 -7.34 7.41 7.11
CA PHE A 94 -8.31 6.42 7.61
C PHE A 94 -7.84 5.69 8.88
N THR A 95 -6.54 5.49 9.04
CA THR A 95 -5.97 4.79 10.20
C THR A 95 -6.18 5.56 11.51
N ILE A 96 -6.08 6.90 11.49
CA ILE A 96 -6.23 7.74 12.69
C ILE A 96 -7.61 7.59 13.35
N PRO A 97 -8.76 7.76 12.65
CA PRO A 97 -10.06 7.58 13.27
C PRO A 97 -10.30 6.12 13.68
N GLU A 98 -9.89 5.14 12.88
CA GLU A 98 -10.07 3.71 13.22
C GLU A 98 -9.34 3.33 14.51
N ILE A 99 -8.10 3.79 14.71
CA ILE A 99 -7.35 3.59 15.96
C ILE A 99 -8.01 4.33 17.13
N GLY A 100 -8.52 5.55 16.89
CA GLY A 100 -9.26 6.31 17.90
C GLY A 100 -10.49 5.55 18.42
N TYR A 101 -11.29 4.97 17.53
CA TYR A 101 -12.45 4.14 17.89
C TYR A 101 -12.06 2.85 18.63
N MET A 102 -10.89 2.27 18.29
CA MET A 102 -10.36 1.10 19.02
C MET A 102 -10.01 1.44 20.47
N LEU A 103 -9.33 2.56 20.69
CA LEU A 103 -8.90 3.00 22.02
C LEU A 103 -10.08 3.46 22.89
N SER A 104 -11.16 3.97 22.28
CA SER A 104 -12.38 4.37 23.00
C SER A 104 -13.29 3.19 23.38
N GLY A 105 -12.87 1.95 23.15
CA GLY A 105 -13.62 0.73 23.52
C GLY A 105 -14.91 0.51 22.72
N SER A 106 -15.13 1.27 21.65
CA SER A 106 -16.36 1.28 20.84
C SER A 106 -16.21 0.53 19.52
N ALA A 107 -15.00 0.05 19.19
CA ALA A 107 -14.72 -0.59 17.91
C ALA A 107 -15.08 -2.09 17.88
N PRO A 108 -15.49 -2.60 16.71
CA PRO A 108 -15.58 -4.04 16.46
C PRO A 108 -14.22 -4.72 16.61
N ARG A 109 -14.22 -6.00 17.01
CA ARG A 109 -13.00 -6.81 17.09
C ARG A 109 -12.42 -7.01 15.68
N TYR A 110 -11.30 -6.35 15.37
CA TYR A 110 -10.55 -6.59 14.13
C TYR A 110 -9.93 -7.98 14.16
N ALA A 111 -10.19 -8.80 13.14
CA ALA A 111 -9.72 -10.19 13.10
C ALA A 111 -8.17 -10.33 13.12
N LEU A 112 -7.46 -9.32 12.62
CA LEU A 112 -5.99 -9.25 12.58
C LEU A 112 -5.37 -8.43 13.72
N GLY A 113 -6.18 -7.91 14.64
CA GLY A 113 -5.73 -7.08 15.76
C GLY A 113 -5.48 -5.61 15.40
N LEU A 114 -5.17 -5.27 14.15
CA LEU A 114 -5.11 -3.89 13.61
C LEU A 114 -6.04 -3.74 12.39
N PRO A 115 -6.47 -2.51 12.06
CA PRO A 115 -7.25 -2.26 10.85
C PRO A 115 -6.41 -2.50 9.59
N THR A 116 -7.06 -2.94 8.50
CA THR A 116 -6.37 -3.17 7.22
C THR A 116 -5.70 -1.92 6.65
N CYS A 117 -6.23 -0.73 6.95
CA CYS A 117 -5.62 0.56 6.61
C CYS A 117 -4.23 0.74 7.27
N ALA A 118 -4.05 0.28 8.52
CA ALA A 118 -2.78 0.38 9.22
C ALA A 118 -1.71 -0.53 8.59
N TYR A 119 -2.08 -1.72 8.13
CA TYR A 119 -1.16 -2.58 7.37
C TYR A 119 -0.75 -1.92 6.06
N GLY A 120 -1.69 -1.33 5.33
CA GLY A 120 -1.40 -0.55 4.13
C GLY A 120 -0.40 0.58 4.40
N LEU A 121 -0.59 1.33 5.49
CA LEU A 121 0.30 2.42 5.92
C LEU A 121 1.74 1.92 6.14
N VAL A 122 1.92 0.79 6.81
CA VAL A 122 3.26 0.20 7.04
C VAL A 122 3.93 -0.13 5.70
N PHE A 123 3.22 -0.79 4.79
CA PHE A 123 3.77 -1.18 3.49
C PHE A 123 4.15 0.03 2.64
N TYR A 124 3.29 1.05 2.55
CA TYR A 124 3.63 2.28 1.83
C TYR A 124 4.82 3.00 2.45
N THR A 125 4.90 3.05 3.79
CA THR A 125 6.03 3.67 4.49
C THR A 125 7.35 2.96 4.17
N LEU A 126 7.35 1.63 4.14
CA LEU A 126 8.53 0.84 3.76
C LEU A 126 8.96 1.12 2.31
N VAL A 127 8.03 1.09 1.35
CA VAL A 127 8.34 1.39 -0.06
C VAL A 127 8.83 2.82 -0.23
N PHE A 128 8.24 3.79 0.48
CA PHE A 128 8.63 5.19 0.45
C PHE A 128 10.07 5.38 0.95
N ILE A 129 10.41 4.84 2.13
CA ILE A 129 11.76 4.91 2.71
C ILE A 129 12.78 4.26 1.77
N LEU A 130 12.50 3.06 1.25
CA LEU A 130 13.40 2.36 0.33
C LEU A 130 13.64 3.17 -0.95
N SER A 131 12.60 3.78 -1.50
CA SER A 131 12.68 4.58 -2.72
C SER A 131 13.46 5.87 -2.49
N LEU A 132 13.26 6.55 -1.34
CA LEU A 132 14.06 7.72 -0.95
C LEU A 132 15.53 7.37 -0.73
N LEU A 133 15.83 6.27 -0.03
CA LEU A 133 17.21 5.81 0.19
C LEU A 133 17.91 5.48 -1.14
N TYR A 134 17.18 4.93 -2.11
CA TYR A 134 17.70 4.70 -3.45
C TYR A 134 17.99 6.00 -4.20
N LEU A 135 17.02 6.93 -4.22
CA LEU A 135 17.17 8.23 -4.90
C LEU A 135 18.26 9.11 -4.27
N LYS A 136 18.37 9.14 -2.94
CA LYS A 136 19.41 9.89 -2.22
C LYS A 136 20.80 9.37 -2.55
N LYS A 137 20.97 8.04 -2.60
CA LYS A 137 22.28 7.43 -2.92
C LYS A 137 22.72 7.68 -4.36
N ASN A 138 21.78 7.75 -5.31
CA ASN A 138 22.07 7.87 -6.74
C ASN A 138 21.90 9.28 -7.32
N ARG A 139 21.69 10.30 -6.46
CA ARG A 139 21.72 11.73 -6.79
C ARG A 139 23.12 12.34 -6.66
N VAL A 140 24.02 11.67 -5.94
CA VAL A 140 25.46 11.96 -5.87
C VAL A 140 26.16 11.08 -6.90
#